data_AF-A0A3D1GSQ8-F1
#
_entry.id   AF-A0A3D1GSQ8-F1
#
_cell.length_a   1.000
_cell.length_b   1.000
_cell.length_c   1.000
_cell.angle_alpha   90.00
_cell.angle_beta   90.00
_cell.angle_gamma   90.00
#
_symmetry.space_group_name_H-M   'P 1'
#
loop_
_entity.id
_entity.type
_entity.pdbx_description
1 polymer ?
#
loop_
_entity_poly.entity_id
_entity_poly.type
_entity_poly.pdbx_seq_one_letter_code
_entity_poly.pdbx_strand_id
1 'polypeptide(L)' 'MNMRWLIYLLLTGLILATIWRYDFSDNPDPSWTKCTESLLVQTLTGKCTLRYEGETEPS' A
#
# COMPACT_ATOMS: atom_id res chain seq x y z
N MET A 1 -8.85 -33.53 -2.64
CA MET A 1 -7.97 -32.57 -3.34
C MET A 1 -7.45 -31.59 -2.32
N ASN A 2 -6.14 -31.56 -2.07
CA ASN A 2 -5.57 -30.75 -0.98
C ASN A 2 -5.45 -29.29 -1.44
N MET A 3 -6.27 -28.38 -0.93
CA MET A 3 -6.39 -27.00 -1.42
C MET A 3 -5.26 -26.05 -0.98
N ARG A 4 -4.27 -26.54 -0.21
CA ARG A 4 -3.14 -25.73 0.29
C ARG A 4 -2.33 -25.05 -0.83
N TRP A 5 -2.29 -25.62 -2.03
CA TRP A 5 -1.64 -25.01 -3.19
C TRP A 5 -2.23 -23.66 -3.60
N LEU A 6 -3.52 -23.43 -3.36
CA LEU A 6 -4.17 -22.14 -3.61
C LEU A 6 -3.55 -21.04 -2.75
N ILE A 7 -3.18 -21.35 -1.50
CA ILE A 7 -2.54 -20.39 -0.61
C ILE A 7 -1.18 -19.97 -1.18
N TYR A 8 -0.40 -20.93 -1.71
CA TYR A 8 0.88 -20.62 -2.35
C TYR A 8 0.73 -19.80 -3.63
N LEU A 9 -0.32 -20.06 -4.42
CA LEU A 9 -0.61 -19.23 -5.60
C LEU A 9 -1.03 -17.81 -5.21
N LEU A 10 -1.90 -17.67 -4.22
CA LEU A 10 -2.33 -16.36 -3.72
C LEU A 10 -1.16 -15.57 -3.14
N LEU A 11 -0.28 -16.22 -2.35
CA LEU A 11 0.93 -15.59 -1.82
C LEU A 11 1.88 -15.16 -2.94
N THR A 12 2.14 -16.03 -3.91
CA THR A 12 3.01 -15.70 -5.05
C THR A 12 2.44 -14.53 -5.85
N GLY A 13 1.14 -14.55 -6.13
CA GLY A 13 0.45 -13.46 -6.82
C GLY A 13 0.52 -12.14 -6.03
N LEU A 14 0.31 -12.19 -4.71
CA LEU A 14 0.41 -11.01 -3.85
C LEU A 14 1.81 -10.41 -3.87
N ILE A 15 2.86 -11.24 -3.75
CA ILE A 15 4.25 -10.78 -3.79
C ILE A 15 4.55 -10.09 -5.13
N LEU A 16 4.22 -10.73 -6.26
CA LEU A 16 4.43 -10.15 -7.58
C LEU A 16 3.66 -8.84 -7.77
N ALA A 17 2.41 -8.78 -7.31
CA ALA A 17 1.61 -7.56 -7.35
C ALA A 17 2.23 -6.43 -6.52
N THR A 18 2.77 -6.74 -5.33
CA THR A 18 3.45 -5.73 -4.50
C THR A 18 4.72 -5.21 -5.14
N ILE A 19 5.58 -6.09 -5.67
CA ILE A 19 6.82 -5.70 -6.37
C ILE A 19 6.47 -4.81 -7.57
N TRP A 20 5.51 -5.24 -8.40
CA TRP A 20 5.10 -4.45 -9.54
C TRP A 20 4.57 -3.06 -9.12
N ARG A 21 3.77 -2.99 -8.05
CA ARG A 21 3.17 -1.74 -7.57
C ARG A 21 4.20 -0.73 -7.03
N TYR A 22 5.27 -1.20 -6.38
CA TYR A 22 6.26 -0.34 -5.72
C TYR A 22 7.51 -0.08 -6.57
N ASP A 23 7.96 -1.06 -7.36
CA ASP A 23 9.23 -0.95 -8.10
C ASP A 23 9.06 -0.61 -9.59
N PHE A 24 7.91 -0.93 -10.19
CA PHE A 24 7.73 -0.84 -11.66
C PHE A 24 6.57 0.04 -12.11
N SER A 25 5.57 0.18 -11.26
CA SER A 25 4.42 1.02 -11.52
C SER A 25 4.84 2.42 -11.07
N ASP A 26 5.17 3.31 -12.01
CA ASP A 26 5.35 4.77 -11.80
C ASP A 26 4.13 5.47 -11.14
N ASN A 27 3.19 4.69 -10.62
CA ASN A 27 2.08 5.16 -9.81
C ASN A 27 2.60 5.75 -8.50
N PRO A 28 2.12 6.94 -8.13
CA PRO A 28 2.51 7.58 -6.89
C PRO A 28 2.23 6.67 -5.70
N ASP A 29 3.04 6.85 -4.67
CA ASP A 29 2.86 6.16 -3.40
C ASP A 29 1.42 6.32 -2.90
N PRO A 30 0.79 5.24 -2.40
CA PRO A 30 -0.58 5.30 -1.92
C PRO A 30 -0.77 6.42 -0.90
N SER A 31 -1.89 7.15 -0.93
CA SER A 31 -2.11 8.27 0.00
C SER A 31 -1.95 7.89 1.48
N TRP A 32 -2.22 6.63 1.84
CA TRP A 32 -2.07 6.14 3.20
C TRP A 32 -0.62 5.90 3.63
N THR A 33 0.35 5.75 2.72
CA THR A 33 1.77 5.68 3.08
C THR A 33 2.35 7.06 3.36
N LYS A 34 1.68 8.12 2.88
CA LYS A 34 2.06 9.52 3.11
C LYS A 34 1.75 10.01 4.51
N CYS A 35 0.90 9.31 5.26
CA CYS A 35 0.50 9.68 6.61
C CYS A 35 1.47 9.11 7.65
N THR A 36 1.60 9.81 8.77
CA THR A 36 2.43 9.38 9.92
C THR A 36 1.77 8.21 10.66
N GLU A 37 0.45 8.17 10.68
CA GLU A 37 -0.36 7.16 11.36
C GLU A 37 -0.36 5.85 10.58
N SER A 38 -0.53 4.72 11.29
CA SER A 38 -0.67 3.42 10.63
C SER A 38 -1.98 3.32 9.84
N LEU A 39 -2.00 2.49 8.79
CA LEU A 39 -3.18 2.22 7.97
C LEU A 39 -4.42 1.86 8.82
N LEU A 40 -4.21 1.09 9.89
CA LEU A 40 -5.27 0.70 10.81
C LEU A 40 -5.88 1.92 11.51
N VAL A 41 -5.03 2.82 12.03
CA VAL A 41 -5.49 4.05 12.69
C VAL A 41 -6.19 4.97 11.70
N GLN A 42 -5.65 5.13 10.49
CA GLN A 42 -6.29 5.91 9.42
C GLN A 42 -7.68 5.36 9.06
N THR A 43 -7.81 4.04 8.93
CA THR A 43 -9.09 3.39 8.59
C THR A 43 -10.14 3.57 9.69
N LEU A 44 -9.71 3.49 10.95
CA LEU A 44 -10.62 3.56 12.10
C LEU A 44 -10.99 4.99 12.49
N THR A 45 -10.07 5.94 12.32
CA THR A 45 -10.24 7.31 12.84
C THR A 45 -10.36 8.37 11.75
N GLY A 46 -10.01 8.04 10.51
CA GLY A 46 -9.93 8.99 9.40
C GLY A 46 -8.78 10.00 9.53
N LYS A 47 -7.92 9.90 10.54
CA LYS A 47 -6.81 10.83 10.75
C LYS A 47 -5.63 10.46 9.84
N CYS A 48 -5.18 11.43 9.06
CA CYS A 48 -3.94 11.37 8.30
C CYS A 48 -3.18 12.68 8.49
N THR A 49 -2.07 12.62 9.20
CA THR A 49 -1.10 13.72 9.29
C THR A 49 0.02 13.43 8.32
N LEU A 50 0.16 14.25 7.28
CA LEU A 50 1.20 14.07 6.26
C LEU A 50 2.58 14.06 6.92
N ARG A 51 3.37 13.04 6.60
CA ARG A 51 4.71 12.82 7.16
C ARG A 51 5.75 13.78 6.59
N TYR A 52 5.50 14.30 5.38
CA TYR A 52 6.32 15.29 4.70
C TYR A 52 5.43 16.44 4.25
N GLU A 53 5.59 17.62 4.85
CA GLU A 53 4.79 18.83 4.53
C GLU A 53 5.10 19.43 3.14
N GLY A 54 6.05 18.86 2.39
CA GLY A 54 6.62 19.44 1.15
C GLY A 54 6.11 18.92 -0.19
N GLU A 55 5.31 17.84 -0.24
CA GLU A 55 4.80 17.27 -1.51
C GLU A 55 3.33 17.68 -1.81
N THR A 56 2.91 18.86 -1.34
CA THR A 56 1.74 19.49 -1.97
C THR A 56 2.28 20.24 -3.19
N GLU A 57 2.51 19.53 -4.30
CA GLU A 57 2.62 20.23 -5.59
C GLU A 57 1.28 20.96 -5.82
N PRO A 58 1.28 22.29 -5.97
CA PRO A 58 0.08 23.03 -6.26
C PRO A 58 -0.42 22.63 -7.65
N SER A 59 -1.70 22.27 -7.71
CA SER A 59 -2.47 22.05 -8.94
C SER A 59 -2.46 23.27 -9.87
#